data_AF-A0A2A5B9C3-F1
#
_entry.id   AF-A0A2A5B9C3-F1
#
_cell.length_a   1.000
_cell.length_b   1.000
_cell.length_c   1.000
_cell.angle_alpha   90.00
_cell.angle_beta   90.00
_cell.angle_gamma   90.00
#
_symmetry.space_group_name_H-M   'P 1'
#
loop_
_entity.id
_entity.type
_entity.pdbx_description
1 polymer ?
#
loop_
_entity_poly.entity_id
_entity_poly.type
_entity_poly.pdbx_seq_one_letter_code
_entity_poly.pdbx_strand_id
1 'polypeptide(L)'
;MKLIEKQDYVVYDNGMMLNSKQPMQHIYVCLVSTKDYIFYIPKKTVGMFVVFNAAKIHQLFDGVTIEEGVKRLIGKAETVEELENSMINLLENDDKCIHKIADKKSFKFKSFLGKHTLRMSNGPLTWSSVMPVEKKDSKEFRLFHNLSL
;
A
#
# COMPACT_ATOMS: atom_id res chain seq x y z
N MET A 1 19.38 -6.81 11.62
CA MET A 1 19.88 -5.51 11.07
C MET A 1 18.68 -4.57 10.96
N LYS A 2 18.79 -3.25 11.12
CA LYS A 2 17.58 -2.40 11.06
C LYS A 2 17.27 -2.01 9.61
N LEU A 3 16.02 -2.16 9.19
CA LEU A 3 15.54 -1.74 7.87
C LEU A 3 15.68 -0.23 7.66
N ILE A 4 16.06 0.16 6.44
CA ILE A 4 16.30 1.54 6.03
C ILE A 4 15.17 2.01 5.11
N GLU A 5 14.46 3.05 5.53
CA GLU A 5 13.42 3.68 4.71
C GLU A 5 14.01 4.29 3.43
N LYS A 6 13.27 4.21 2.33
CA LYS A 6 13.63 4.59 0.95
C LYS A 6 14.71 3.73 0.30
N GLN A 7 15.31 2.79 1.03
CA GLN A 7 16.19 1.76 0.48
C GLN A 7 15.48 0.40 0.43
N ASP A 8 15.01 -0.06 1.59
CA ASP A 8 14.40 -1.39 1.77
C ASP A 8 12.87 -1.32 1.63
N TYR A 9 12.26 -0.26 2.14
CA TYR A 9 10.82 -0.02 2.09
C TYR A 9 10.50 1.47 2.00
N VAL A 10 9.26 1.81 1.68
CA VAL A 10 8.68 3.14 1.82
C VAL A 10 7.35 3.05 2.54
N VAL A 11 7.07 4.00 3.42
CA VAL A 11 5.80 4.09 4.14
C VAL A 11 5.22 5.49 3.98
N TYR A 12 3.94 5.56 3.68
CA TYR A 12 3.22 6.82 3.62
C TYR A 12 2.01 6.70 4.51
N ASP A 13 1.96 7.55 5.53
CA ASP A 13 0.85 7.62 6.47
C ASP A 13 -0.45 7.84 5.69
N ASN A 14 -0.47 8.68 4.65
CA ASN A 14 -1.66 8.99 3.86
C ASN A 14 -1.49 8.59 2.39
N GLY A 15 -2.17 7.53 1.98
CA GLY A 15 -2.34 7.12 0.59
C GLY A 15 -3.82 7.09 0.17
N MET A 16 -4.03 7.09 -1.14
CA MET A 16 -5.34 6.92 -1.77
C MET A 16 -5.29 5.76 -2.77
N MET A 17 -6.18 4.79 -2.57
CA MET A 17 -6.35 3.63 -3.44
C MET A 17 -7.61 3.80 -4.31
N LEU A 18 -7.53 3.36 -5.55
CA LEU A 18 -8.55 3.36 -6.60
C LEU A 18 -8.61 1.96 -7.25
N ASN A 19 -9.80 1.51 -7.66
CA ASN A 19 -9.98 0.25 -8.38
C ASN A 19 -10.86 0.48 -9.63
N SER A 20 -10.52 -0.19 -10.73
CA SER A 20 -11.25 -0.13 -12.00
C SER A 20 -12.73 -0.50 -11.89
N LYS A 21 -13.12 -1.37 -10.96
CA LYS A 21 -14.52 -1.76 -10.74
C LYS A 21 -15.37 -0.66 -10.10
N GLN A 22 -14.76 0.23 -9.33
CA GLN A 22 -15.43 1.33 -8.62
C GLN A 22 -14.53 2.58 -8.59
N PRO A 23 -14.28 3.22 -9.75
CA PRO A 23 -13.30 4.30 -9.87
C PRO A 23 -13.68 5.57 -9.08
N MET A 24 -14.95 5.70 -8.71
CA MET A 24 -15.47 6.83 -7.91
C MET A 24 -15.29 6.64 -6.40
N GLN A 25 -14.94 5.43 -5.94
CA GLN A 25 -14.69 5.16 -4.53
C GLN A 25 -13.19 5.32 -4.25
N HIS A 26 -12.84 6.35 -3.48
CA HIS A 26 -11.50 6.55 -2.96
C HIS A 26 -11.38 5.88 -1.59
N ILE A 27 -10.31 5.12 -1.41
CA ILE A 27 -10.06 4.42 -0.15
C ILE A 27 -8.78 5.01 0.45
N TYR A 28 -8.92 5.61 1.63
CA TYR A 28 -7.79 6.15 2.37
C TYR A 28 -7.06 5.01 3.07
N VAL A 29 -5.76 4.93 2.83
CA VAL A 29 -4.91 3.84 3.29
C VAL A 29 -3.64 4.40 3.93
N CYS A 30 -3.05 3.66 4.86
CA CYS A 30 -1.61 3.73 5.06
C CYS A 30 -0.97 2.82 4.00
N LEU A 31 0.00 3.34 3.26
CA LEU A 31 0.67 2.64 2.17
C LEU A 31 2.04 2.19 2.64
N VAL A 32 2.33 0.90 2.53
CA VAL A 32 3.67 0.36 2.72
C VAL A 32 4.07 -0.36 1.45
N SER A 33 5.33 -0.19 1.02
CA SER A 33 5.82 -0.91 -0.15
C SER A 33 7.28 -1.29 0.01
N THR A 34 7.60 -2.49 -0.46
CA THR A 34 8.96 -3.01 -0.66
C THR A 34 9.24 -3.10 -2.16
N LYS A 35 10.38 -3.67 -2.55
CA LYS A 35 10.65 -3.92 -3.98
C LYS A 35 9.74 -4.99 -4.58
N ASP A 36 9.21 -5.89 -3.76
CA ASP A 36 8.44 -7.04 -4.20
C ASP A 36 6.93 -6.90 -3.97
N TYR A 37 6.52 -6.11 -2.98
CA TYR A 37 5.12 -5.97 -2.59
C TYR A 37 4.64 -4.53 -2.40
N ILE A 38 3.34 -4.38 -2.57
CA ILE A 38 2.57 -3.20 -2.17
C ILE A 38 1.46 -3.64 -1.22
N PHE A 39 1.40 -2.97 -0.08
CA PHE A 39 0.44 -3.21 0.98
C PHE A 39 -0.44 -1.98 1.20
N TYR A 40 -1.74 -2.19 1.20
CA TYR A 40 -2.72 -1.18 1.56
C TYR A 40 -3.31 -1.54 2.91
N ILE A 41 -3.15 -0.65 3.89
CA ILE A 41 -3.75 -0.81 5.20
C ILE A 41 -4.90 0.20 5.28
N PRO A 42 -6.17 -0.23 5.13
CA PRO A 42 -7.31 0.67 5.13
C PRO A 42 -7.46 1.41 6.47
N LYS A 43 -7.59 2.73 6.42
CA LYS A 43 -7.80 3.55 7.63
C LYS A 43 -9.24 3.56 8.11
N LYS A 44 -10.17 3.25 7.22
CA LYS A 44 -11.62 3.22 7.48
C LYS A 44 -12.23 2.04 6.76
N THR A 45 -13.20 1.41 7.39
CA THR A 45 -14.02 0.38 6.75
C THR A 45 -14.80 1.03 5.61
N VAL A 46 -14.62 0.53 4.40
CA VAL A 46 -15.39 0.92 3.21
C VAL A 46 -15.97 -0.34 2.59
N GLY A 47 -17.12 -0.23 1.91
CA GLY A 47 -17.93 -1.35 1.40
C GLY A 47 -17.16 -2.51 0.72
N MET A 48 -16.05 -2.20 0.05
CA MET A 48 -15.19 -3.20 -0.64
C MET A 48 -14.31 -4.04 0.30
N PHE A 49 -14.00 -3.48 1.49
CA PHE A 49 -13.16 -4.03 2.55
C PHE A 49 -13.97 -4.34 3.82
N VAL A 50 -15.28 -4.59 3.73
CA VAL A 50 -16.12 -4.90 4.91
C VAL A 50 -15.64 -6.14 5.67
N VAL A 51 -14.88 -7.02 5.01
CA VAL A 51 -14.19 -8.16 5.64
C VAL A 51 -12.93 -7.71 6.39
N PHE A 52 -12.28 -6.64 5.93
CA PHE A 52 -11.14 -5.98 6.55
C PHE A 52 -11.61 -4.85 7.48
N ASN A 53 -12.15 -5.24 8.63
CA ASN A 53 -12.64 -4.27 9.62
C ASN A 53 -11.46 -3.47 10.17
N ALA A 54 -11.36 -2.18 9.83
CA ALA A 54 -10.33 -1.28 10.37
C ALA A 54 -10.32 -1.31 11.91
N ALA A 55 -11.48 -1.54 12.54
CA ALA A 55 -11.58 -1.75 13.98
C ALA A 55 -10.80 -2.99 14.48
N LYS A 56 -10.76 -4.08 13.71
CA LYS A 56 -9.96 -5.28 14.02
C LYS A 56 -8.47 -4.95 13.95
N ILE A 57 -8.03 -4.21 12.93
CA ILE A 57 -6.64 -3.76 12.84
C ILE A 57 -6.28 -2.82 13.99
N HIS A 58 -7.15 -1.86 14.33
CA HIS A 58 -6.95 -0.99 15.49
C HIS A 58 -6.87 -1.79 16.81
N GLN A 59 -7.65 -2.85 16.97
CA GLN A 59 -7.54 -3.77 18.12
C GLN A 59 -6.19 -4.50 18.12
N LEU A 60 -5.71 -4.98 16.97
CA LEU A 60 -4.38 -5.59 16.83
C LEU A 60 -3.23 -4.62 17.14
N PHE A 61 -3.48 -3.32 17.03
CA PHE A 61 -2.54 -2.28 17.38
C PHE A 61 -2.77 -1.66 18.76
N ASP A 62 -3.44 -2.38 19.67
CA ASP A 62 -3.67 -1.96 21.06
C ASP A 62 -4.34 -0.58 21.18
N GLY A 63 -5.24 -0.25 20.24
CA GLY A 63 -6.00 1.00 20.24
C GLY A 63 -5.23 2.24 19.75
N VAL A 64 -4.00 2.10 19.25
CA VAL A 64 -3.30 3.21 18.59
C VAL A 64 -3.79 3.41 17.16
N THR A 65 -3.32 4.46 16.49
CA THR A 65 -3.69 4.73 15.10
C THR A 65 -3.07 3.68 14.17
N ILE A 66 -3.65 3.49 12.99
CA ILE A 66 -3.14 2.52 11.99
C ILE A 66 -1.69 2.82 11.62
N GLU A 67 -1.35 4.09 11.44
CA GLU A 67 -0.02 4.55 11.06
C GLU A 67 1.01 4.22 12.13
N GLU A 68 0.67 4.46 13.40
CA GLU A 68 1.52 4.13 14.53
C GLU A 68 1.71 2.61 14.67
N GLY A 69 0.64 1.84 14.51
CA GLY A 69 0.71 0.38 14.51
C GLY A 69 1.59 -0.19 13.39
N VAL A 70 1.46 0.35 12.18
CA VAL A 70 2.30 0.02 11.02
C VAL A 70 3.77 0.36 11.29
N LYS A 71 4.06 1.54 11.84
CA LYS A 71 5.44 1.93 12.20
C LYS A 71 6.04 1.01 13.26
N ARG A 72 5.25 0.54 14.23
CA ARG A 72 5.68 -0.46 15.22
C ARG A 72 5.99 -1.80 14.58
N LEU A 73 5.18 -2.27 13.63
CA LEU A 73 5.47 -3.50 12.88
C LEU A 73 6.77 -3.37 12.09
N ILE A 74 6.95 -2.27 11.37
CA ILE A 74 8.19 -1.97 10.65
C ILE A 74 9.39 -1.95 11.60
N GLY A 75 9.26 -1.31 12.76
CA GLY A 75 10.33 -1.22 13.75
C GLY A 75 10.73 -2.55 14.40
N LYS A 76 9.88 -3.59 14.30
CA LYS A 76 10.15 -4.94 14.81
C LYS A 76 10.79 -5.86 13.77
N ALA A 77 10.68 -5.55 12.48
CA ALA A 77 11.24 -6.37 11.42
C ALA A 77 12.75 -6.10 11.25
N GLU A 78 13.53 -7.17 11.15
CA GLU A 78 14.97 -7.10 10.88
C GLU A 78 15.31 -7.30 9.41
N THR A 79 14.42 -7.93 8.65
CA THR A 79 14.58 -8.18 7.22
C THR A 79 13.35 -7.75 6.43
N VAL A 80 13.53 -7.52 5.13
CA VAL A 80 12.42 -7.17 4.22
C VAL A 80 11.40 -8.30 4.20
N GLU A 81 11.85 -9.55 4.19
CA GLU A 81 10.99 -10.73 4.21
C GLU A 81 10.16 -10.81 5.50
N GLU A 82 10.74 -10.52 6.67
CA GLU A 82 9.99 -10.44 7.93
C GLU A 82 8.93 -9.33 7.92
N LEU A 83 9.28 -8.17 7.35
CA LEU A 83 8.32 -7.08 7.17
C LEU A 83 7.17 -7.50 6.26
N GLU A 84 7.47 -8.10 5.12
CA GLU A 84 6.47 -8.57 4.16
C GLU A 84 5.55 -9.62 4.79
N ASN A 85 6.11 -10.62 5.46
CA ASN A 85 5.34 -11.64 6.16
C ASN A 85 4.48 -11.04 7.27
N SER A 86 4.99 -10.07 8.02
CA SER A 86 4.20 -9.35 9.04
C SER A 86 3.02 -8.60 8.43
N MET A 87 3.23 -7.94 7.28
CA MET A 87 2.17 -7.22 6.56
C MET A 87 1.15 -8.19 5.94
N ILE A 88 1.60 -9.31 5.37
CA ILE A 88 0.73 -10.36 4.81
C ILE A 88 -0.17 -10.93 5.92
N ASN A 89 0.41 -11.21 7.09
CA ASN A 89 -0.33 -11.73 8.23
C ASN A 89 -1.33 -10.69 8.79
N LEU A 90 -0.90 -9.42 8.94
CA LEU A 90 -1.78 -8.32 9.33
C LEU A 90 -2.97 -8.19 8.38
N LEU A 91 -2.71 -8.37 7.08
CA LEU A 91 -3.68 -8.23 6.00
C LEU A 91 -4.32 -9.55 5.60
N GLU A 92 -4.18 -10.61 6.41
CA GLU A 92 -4.83 -11.93 6.25
C GLU A 92 -4.76 -12.50 4.83
N ASN A 93 -3.66 -12.23 4.13
CA ASN A 93 -3.46 -12.61 2.74
C ASN A 93 -4.56 -12.11 1.76
N ASP A 94 -5.24 -10.99 2.05
CA ASP A 94 -6.28 -10.39 1.19
C ASP A 94 -5.68 -9.78 -0.09
N ASP A 95 -6.05 -10.33 -1.24
CA ASP A 95 -5.56 -9.94 -2.57
C ASP A 95 -5.97 -8.52 -3.01
N LYS A 96 -6.93 -7.91 -2.30
CA LYS A 96 -7.32 -6.51 -2.47
C LYS A 96 -6.38 -5.55 -1.75
N CYS A 97 -5.77 -6.00 -0.64
CA CYS A 97 -4.85 -5.22 0.19
C CYS A 97 -3.39 -5.50 -0.12
N ILE A 98 -3.08 -6.71 -0.60
CA ILE A 98 -1.72 -7.19 -0.83
C ILE A 98 -1.51 -7.39 -2.32
N HIS A 99 -0.45 -6.81 -2.85
CA HIS A 99 -0.08 -6.95 -4.24
C HIS A 99 1.40 -7.29 -4.38
N LYS A 100 1.68 -8.55 -4.74
CA LYS A 100 2.99 -8.92 -5.27
C LYS A 100 3.18 -8.30 -6.65
N ILE A 101 4.30 -7.62 -6.85
CA ILE A 101 4.58 -6.84 -8.06
C ILE A 101 4.83 -7.78 -9.25
N ALA A 102 5.55 -8.88 -9.03
CA ALA A 102 5.86 -9.88 -10.06
C ALA A 102 4.61 -10.52 -10.69
N ASP A 103 3.50 -10.57 -9.95
CA ASP A 103 2.24 -11.16 -10.42
C ASP A 103 1.44 -10.21 -11.34
N LYS A 104 1.86 -8.95 -11.46
CA LYS A 104 1.15 -7.93 -12.24
C LYS A 104 1.65 -7.92 -13.68
N LYS A 105 0.71 -7.98 -14.63
CA LYS A 105 1.00 -7.83 -16.07
C LYS A 105 1.55 -6.46 -16.41
N SER A 106 1.18 -5.44 -15.64
CA SER A 106 1.73 -4.10 -15.77
C SER A 106 1.86 -3.45 -14.40
N PHE A 107 3.02 -2.83 -14.19
CA PHE A 107 3.37 -2.06 -13.01
C PHE A 107 3.99 -0.74 -13.49
N LYS A 108 3.17 0.30 -13.59
CA LYS A 108 3.57 1.56 -14.24
C LYS A 108 3.01 2.76 -13.51
N PHE A 109 3.79 3.82 -13.47
CA PHE A 109 3.30 5.09 -12.99
C PHE A 109 2.51 5.80 -14.10
N LYS A 110 1.37 6.41 -13.76
CA LYS A 110 0.52 7.14 -14.70
C LYS A 110 0.11 8.49 -14.13
N SER A 111 0.09 9.47 -15.01
CA SER A 111 -0.52 10.77 -14.74
C SER A 111 -2.00 10.71 -15.12
N PHE A 112 -2.88 10.90 -14.14
CA PHE A 112 -4.32 11.02 -14.35
C PHE A 112 -4.82 12.29 -13.67
N LEU A 113 -5.36 13.24 -14.45
CA LEU A 113 -5.86 14.54 -13.95
C LEU A 113 -4.83 15.30 -13.08
N GLY A 114 -3.57 15.34 -13.52
CA GLY A 114 -2.47 16.00 -12.79
C GLY A 114 -2.01 15.26 -11.54
N LYS A 115 -2.64 14.13 -11.19
CA LYS A 115 -2.22 13.24 -10.10
C LYS A 115 -1.40 12.08 -10.64
N HIS A 116 -0.38 11.75 -9.88
CA HIS A 116 0.68 10.83 -10.22
C HIS A 116 0.41 9.53 -9.44
N THR A 117 -0.11 8.52 -10.12
CA THR A 117 -0.59 7.28 -9.51
C THR A 117 0.21 6.10 -10.00
N LEU A 118 0.60 5.21 -9.09
CA LEU A 118 1.09 3.90 -9.47
C LEU A 118 -0.11 3.03 -9.88
N ARG A 119 -0.09 2.46 -11.07
CA ARG A 119 -1.11 1.53 -11.56
C ARG A 119 -0.53 0.12 -11.66
N MET A 120 -1.21 -0.81 -11.00
CA MET A 120 -1.03 -2.25 -11.09
C MET A 120 -2.19 -2.85 -11.89
N SER A 121 -1.90 -3.78 -12.80
CA SER A 121 -2.91 -4.39 -13.64
C SER A 121 -2.68 -5.89 -13.82
N ASN A 122 -3.77 -6.66 -13.75
CA ASN A 122 -3.80 -8.09 -14.07
C ASN A 122 -4.31 -8.35 -15.51
N GLY A 123 -4.65 -7.29 -16.25
CA GLY A 123 -5.21 -7.33 -17.59
C GLY A 123 -5.77 -5.97 -18.04
N PRO A 124 -6.15 -5.81 -19.33
CA PRO A 124 -6.48 -4.51 -19.92
C PRO A 124 -7.57 -3.71 -19.17
N LEU A 125 -8.51 -4.41 -18.54
CA LEU A 125 -9.67 -3.83 -17.85
C LEU A 125 -9.63 -3.98 -16.33
N THR A 126 -8.70 -4.76 -15.79
CA THR A 126 -8.57 -5.04 -14.35
C THR A 126 -7.31 -4.37 -13.80
N TRP A 127 -7.52 -3.30 -13.03
CA TRP A 127 -6.43 -2.54 -12.45
C TRP A 127 -6.78 -1.99 -11.06
N SER A 128 -5.73 -1.86 -10.24
CA SER A 128 -5.71 -1.11 -9.00
C SER A 128 -4.69 0.02 -9.14
N SER A 129 -4.98 1.17 -8.54
CA SER A 129 -4.06 2.30 -8.52
C SER A 129 -3.91 2.83 -7.11
N VAL A 130 -2.70 3.26 -6.78
CA VAL A 130 -2.39 3.86 -5.49
C VAL A 130 -1.48 5.09 -5.68
N MET A 131 -1.62 6.06 -4.80
CA MET A 131 -0.70 7.17 -4.67
C MET A 131 -0.57 7.61 -3.21
N PRO A 132 0.62 8.04 -2.75
CA PRO A 132 0.71 8.95 -1.62
C PRO A 132 -0.11 10.21 -1.91
N VAL A 133 -0.77 10.77 -0.90
CA VAL A 133 -1.63 11.96 -1.09
C VAL A 133 -0.78 13.20 -1.39
N GLU A 134 0.41 13.30 -0.80
CA GLU A 134 1.30 14.45 -1.02
C GLU A 134 2.09 14.31 -2.34
N LYS A 135 2.25 15.45 -3.03
CA LYS A 135 2.94 15.50 -4.33
C LYS A 135 4.43 15.13 -4.23
N LYS A 136 5.11 15.55 -3.16
CA LYS A 136 6.52 15.23 -2.92
C LYS A 136 6.70 13.71 -2.75
N ASP A 137 5.83 13.10 -1.96
CA ASP A 137 5.82 11.68 -1.63
C ASP A 137 5.57 10.83 -2.88
N SER A 138 4.68 11.27 -3.77
CA SER A 138 4.42 10.59 -5.05
C SER A 138 5.67 10.51 -5.94
N LYS A 139 6.53 11.54 -5.94
CA LYS A 139 7.80 11.52 -6.69
C LYS A 139 8.78 10.53 -6.07
N GLU A 140 8.92 10.55 -4.75
CA GLU A 140 9.80 9.63 -4.02
C GLU A 140 9.36 8.17 -4.22
N PHE A 141 8.06 7.91 -4.11
CA PHE A 141 7.49 6.58 -4.31
C PHE A 141 7.80 6.03 -5.71
N ARG A 142 7.67 6.88 -6.74
CA ARG A 142 8.03 6.51 -8.10
C ARG A 142 9.51 6.19 -8.24
N LEU A 143 10.39 7.02 -7.65
CA LEU A 143 11.83 6.82 -7.69
C LEU A 143 12.24 5.55 -6.95
N PHE A 144 11.62 5.25 -5.81
CA PHE A 144 11.84 4.01 -5.08
C PHE A 144 11.59 2.78 -5.96
N HIS A 145 10.53 2.79 -6.77
CA HIS A 145 10.24 1.69 -7.69
C HIS A 145 10.99 1.75 -9.03
N ASN A 146 11.93 2.69 -9.22
CA ASN A 146 12.66 2.91 -10.47
C ASN A 146 11.74 3.09 -11.70
N LEU A 147 10.59 3.74 -11.52
CA LEU A 147 9.63 3.97 -12.60
C LEU A 147 9.81 5.35 -13.24
N SER A 148 9.70 5.41 -14.57
CA SER A 148 9.54 6.68 -15.29
C SER A 148 8.08 7.16 -15.25
N LEU A 149 7.85 8.43 -15.59
CA LEU A 149 6.50 8.93 -15.89
C LEU A 149 5.97 8.41 -17.23
#